data_AF-A0AAN9MDY8-F1
#
_entry.id   AF-A0AAN9MDY8-F1
#
_cell.length_a   1.000
_cell.length_b   1.000
_cell.length_c   1.000
_cell.angle_alpha   90.00
_cell.angle_beta   90.00
_cell.angle_gamma   90.00
#
_symmetry.space_group_name_H-M   'P 1'
#
loop_
_entity.id
_entity.type
_entity.pdbx_description
1 polymer ?
#
loop_
_entity_poly.entity_id
_entity_poly.type
_entity_poly.pdbx_seq_one_letter_code
_entity_poly.pdbx_strand_id
1 'polypeptide(L)'
;MGIQTFHRKHDRFWILATHPEMNLLASNHDSGKIVFKLERERPAFVDGYDISDVQDARRSQGASAVFTARDRLAVLEKNNN
;
A
#
# COMPACT_ATOMS: atom_id res chain seq x y z
N MET A 1 -10.21 0.25 -12.66
CA MET A 1 -9.93 0.38 -11.21
C MET A 1 -10.86 -0.54 -10.46
N GLY A 2 -10.31 -1.48 -9.70
CA GLY A 2 -11.08 -2.29 -8.75
C GLY A 2 -10.69 -1.92 -7.33
N ILE A 3 -11.67 -1.72 -6.46
CA ILE A 3 -11.44 -1.53 -5.02
C ILE A 3 -11.86 -2.82 -4.33
N GLN A 4 -10.91 -3.49 -3.68
CA GLN A 4 -11.20 -4.59 -2.76
C GLN A 4 -11.15 -4.06 -1.33
N THR A 5 -12.26 -4.22 -0.60
CA THR A 5 -12.35 -3.82 0.80
C THR A 5 -12.54 -5.05 1.67
N PHE A 6 -11.65 -5.21 2.64
CA PHE A 6 -11.70 -6.24 3.67
C PHE A 6 -12.17 -5.59 4.97
N HIS A 7 -13.32 -6.05 5.47
CA HIS A 7 -13.86 -5.60 6.74
C HIS A 7 -13.97 -6.77 7.71
N ARG A 8 -13.41 -6.61 8.91
CA ARG A 8 -13.50 -7.58 9.99
C ARG A 8 -13.91 -6.86 11.27
N LYS A 9 -15.16 -7.06 11.70
CA LYS A 9 -15.82 -6.29 12.78
C LYS A 9 -15.13 -6.27 14.14
N HIS A 10 -14.28 -7.26 14.42
CA HIS A 10 -13.63 -7.43 15.71
C HIS A 10 -12.10 -7.47 15.61
N ASP A 11 -11.54 -7.29 14.42
CA ASP A 11 -10.10 -7.33 14.21
C ASP A 11 -9.56 -5.92 14.00
N ARG A 12 -8.87 -5.40 15.01
CA ARG A 12 -8.13 -4.17 14.87
C ARG A 12 -6.80 -4.47 14.18
N PHE A 13 -6.47 -3.68 13.16
CA PHE A 13 -5.18 -3.73 12.47
C PHE A 13 -4.22 -2.76 13.16
N TRP A 14 -3.07 -3.25 13.60
CA TRP A 14 -2.13 -2.48 14.44
C TRP A 14 -0.78 -2.26 13.78
N ILE A 15 -0.40 -3.13 12.86
CA ILE A 15 0.93 -3.13 12.27
C ILE A 15 0.80 -3.24 10.75
N LEU A 16 1.59 -2.43 10.05
CA LEU A 16 1.87 -2.58 8.63
C LEU A 16 3.38 -2.77 8.47
N ALA A 17 3.78 -3.75 7.66
CA ALA A 17 5.16 -4.02 7.32
C ALA A 17 5.30 -4.20 5.80
N THR A 18 6.30 -3.56 5.21
CA THR A 18 6.70 -3.73 3.82
C THR A 18 7.81 -4.77 3.74
N HIS A 19 7.76 -5.67 2.76
CA HIS A 19 8.90 -6.54 2.48
C HIS A 19 10.04 -5.75 1.81
N PRO A 20 11.32 -5.98 2.16
CA PRO A 20 12.44 -5.15 1.69
C PRO A 20 12.72 -5.27 0.18
N GLU A 21 12.41 -6.43 -0.42
CA GLU A 21 12.78 -6.73 -1.81
C GLU A 21 11.60 -7.14 -2.72
N MET A 22 10.40 -7.31 -2.13
CA MET A 22 9.23 -7.81 -2.86
C MET A 22 8.08 -6.85 -2.67
N ASN A 23 7.17 -6.83 -3.64
CA ASN A 23 5.93 -6.05 -3.61
C ASN A 23 4.88 -6.65 -2.65
N LEU A 24 5.29 -6.94 -1.42
CA LEU A 24 4.45 -7.52 -0.37
C LEU A 24 4.26 -6.51 0.76
N LEU A 25 3.01 -6.35 1.16
CA LEU A 25 2.62 -5.60 2.35
C LEU A 25 1.91 -6.55 3.31
N ALA A 26 2.41 -6.67 4.53
CA ALA A 26 1.77 -7.44 5.59
C ALA A 26 1.03 -6.50 6.55
N SER A 27 -0.19 -6.87 6.92
CA SER A 27 -0.95 -6.25 8.01
C SER A 27 -1.22 -7.27 9.11
N ASN A 28 -1.01 -6.86 10.35
CA ASN A 28 -1.16 -7.69 11.54
C ASN A 28 -2.37 -7.19 12.33
N HIS A 29 -3.27 -8.10 12.71
CA HIS A 29 -4.51 -7.78 13.42
C HIS A 29 -4.78 -8.78 14.56
N ASP A 30 -5.77 -8.47 15.40
CA ASP A 30 -6.06 -9.22 16.64
C ASP A 30 -6.18 -10.76 16.42
N SER A 31 -6.84 -11.21 15.34
CA SER A 31 -6.96 -12.64 15.02
C SER A 31 -5.91 -13.24 14.06
N GLY A 32 -4.90 -12.48 13.61
CA GLY A 32 -3.92 -13.04 12.66
C GLY A 32 -3.20 -12.03 11.76
N LYS A 33 -2.84 -12.50 10.55
CA LYS A 33 -2.04 -11.76 9.56
C LYS A 33 -2.74 -11.79 8.21
N ILE A 34 -2.64 -10.70 7.45
CA ILE A 34 -3.00 -10.65 6.04
C ILE A 34 -1.79 -10.13 5.26
N VAL A 35 -1.49 -10.73 4.11
CA VAL A 35 -0.42 -10.29 3.22
C VAL A 35 -1.02 -9.94 1.86
N PHE A 36 -0.71 -8.76 1.36
CA PHE A 36 -1.10 -8.26 0.05
C PHE A 36 0.11 -8.32 -0.87
N LYS A 37 -0.04 -8.97 -2.03
CA LYS A 37 0.90 -8.87 -3.14
C LYS A 37 0.40 -7.80 -4.09
N LEU A 38 1.17 -6.74 -4.25
CA LEU A 38 0.85 -5.67 -5.20
C LEU A 38 1.44 -6.06 -6.56
N GLU A 39 0.63 -5.93 -7.61
CA GLU A 39 1.09 -6.21 -8.99
C GLU A 39 2.21 -5.26 -9.41
N ARG A 40 2.18 -4.01 -8.91
CA ARG A 40 3.21 -3.00 -9.14
C ARG A 40 3.34 -2.09 -7.92
N GLU A 41 4.54 -2.04 -7.34
CA GLU A 41 4.89 -1.07 -6.32
C GLU A 41 5.67 0.12 -6.93
N ARG A 42 5.58 1.28 -6.28
CA ARG A 42 6.52 2.39 -6.47
C ARG A 42 6.89 2.94 -5.10
N PRO A 43 8.12 2.73 -4.62
CA PRO A 43 8.58 3.26 -3.35
C PRO A 43 8.41 4.78 -3.29
N ALA A 44 8.09 5.31 -2.11
CA ALA A 44 8.17 6.76 -1.89
C ALA A 44 9.64 7.19 -2.07
N PHE A 45 9.84 8.30 -2.78
CA PHE A 45 11.13 8.90 -3.11
C PHE A 45 12.09 8.88 -1.91
N VAL A 46 13.29 8.33 -2.10
CA VAL A 46 14.36 8.27 -1.10
C VAL A 46 15.26 9.50 -1.31
N ASP A 47 15.45 10.30 -0.27
CA ASP A 47 16.25 11.53 -0.31
C ASP A 47 17.69 11.23 -0.76
N GLY A 48 18.05 11.77 -1.93
CA GLY A 48 19.39 11.60 -2.51
C GLY A 48 19.58 12.15 -3.94
N TYR A 49 18.60 12.87 -4.51
CA TYR A 49 18.70 13.42 -5.86
C TYR A 49 18.33 14.91 -5.87
N ASP A 50 18.97 15.65 -6.77
CA ASP A 50 19.09 17.11 -6.85
C ASP A 50 17.77 17.88 -6.70
N ILE A 51 17.84 19.10 -6.13
CA ILE A 51 16.71 19.98 -5.77
C ILE A 51 15.92 20.41 -7.04
N SER A 52 16.46 20.20 -8.23
CA SER A 52 15.79 20.40 -9.52
C SER A 52 14.68 19.38 -9.82
N ASP A 53 14.70 18.17 -9.26
CA ASP A 53 13.69 17.13 -9.54
C ASP A 53 12.42 17.25 -8.66
N VAL A 54 12.43 18.18 -7.71
CA VAL A 54 11.31 18.46 -6.80
C VAL A 54 10.07 18.99 -7.55
N GLN A 55 10.24 19.62 -8.72
CA GLN A 55 9.10 20.08 -9.53
C GLN A 55 8.40 18.95 -10.30
N ASP A 56 9.08 17.81 -10.50
CA ASP A 56 8.53 16.57 -11.07
C ASP A 56 8.28 15.48 -10.01
N ALA A 57 8.14 15.87 -8.74
CA ALA A 57 7.38 15.11 -7.73
C ALA A 57 5.87 15.05 -8.07
N ARG A 58 5.52 15.07 -9.38
CA ARG A 58 4.24 14.66 -9.88
C ARG A 58 3.98 13.29 -9.29
N ARG A 59 2.84 13.15 -8.60
CA ARG A 59 2.22 11.86 -8.25
C ARG A 59 2.57 10.87 -9.35
N SER A 60 3.54 9.99 -9.10
CA SER A 60 3.86 8.98 -10.09
C SER A 60 2.57 8.16 -10.25
N GLN A 61 2.26 7.66 -11.45
CA GLN A 61 1.06 6.85 -11.70
C GLN A 61 1.12 5.51 -10.92
N GLY A 62 1.06 5.56 -9.60
CA GLY A 62 1.10 4.42 -8.70
C GLY A 62 -0.03 3.47 -9.05
N ALA A 63 0.33 2.21 -9.25
CA ALA A 63 -0.58 1.19 -9.73
C ALA A 63 -1.43 0.58 -8.61
N SER A 64 -0.93 0.52 -7.37
CA SER A 64 -1.70 -0.01 -6.24
C SER A 64 -1.52 0.83 -4.96
N ALA A 65 -2.58 0.94 -4.15
CA ALA A 65 -2.56 1.66 -2.87
C ALA A 65 -3.30 0.85 -1.78
N VAL A 66 -2.77 0.86 -0.55
CA VAL A 66 -3.38 0.19 0.61
C VAL A 66 -3.71 1.22 1.69
N PHE A 67 -4.94 1.15 2.22
CA PHE A 67 -5.43 2.01 3.30
C PHE A 67 -5.81 1.15 4.49
N THR A 68 -5.34 1.52 5.68
CA THR A 68 -5.72 0.87 6.95
C THR A 68 -6.51 1.84 7.80
N ALA A 69 -7.63 1.36 8.33
CA ALA A 69 -8.49 2.06 9.28
C ALA A 69 -8.84 1.10 10.42
N ARG A 70 -9.47 1.61 11.47
CA ARG A 70 -10.02 0.77 12.53
C ARG A 70 -10.98 -0.26 11.90
N ASP A 71 -10.63 -1.55 12.03
CA ASP A 71 -11.42 -2.70 11.58
C ASP A 71 -11.59 -2.81 10.05
N ARG A 72 -10.80 -2.06 9.28
CA ARG A 72 -10.93 -1.99 7.82
C ARG A 72 -9.58 -1.90 7.13
N LEU A 73 -9.48 -2.61 6.01
CA LEU A 73 -8.37 -2.49 5.08
C LEU A 73 -8.94 -2.41 3.66
N ALA A 74 -8.49 -1.44 2.88
CA ALA A 74 -8.86 -1.29 1.48
C ALA A 74 -7.63 -1.34 0.58
N VAL A 75 -7.73 -2.09 -0.52
CA VAL A 75 -6.71 -2.18 -1.56
C VAL A 75 -7.32 -1.65 -2.85
N LEU A 76 -6.66 -0.66 -3.44
CA LEU A 76 -7.00 -0.10 -4.74
C LEU A 76 -5.96 -0.54 -5.75
N GLU A 77 -6.39 -1.09 -6.88
CA GLU A 77 -5.53 -1.37 -8.03
C GLU A 77 -5.99 -0.64 -9.30
N LYS A 78 -5.04 0.05 -9.94
CA LYS A 78 -5.18 0.73 -11.21
C LYS A 78 -4.84 -0.25 -12.33
N ASN A 79 -5.84 -1.00 -12.76
CA ASN A 79 -5.79 -1.75 -14.02
C ASN A 79 -6.01 -0.79 -15.19
N ASN A 80 -5.02 -0.68 -16.07
CA ASN A 80 -5.22 -0.12 -17.41
C ASN A 80 -5.92 -1.21 -18.23
N ASN A 81 -7.16 -0.94 -18.64
CA ASN A 81 -7.87 -1.79 -19.59
C ASN A 81 -7.34 -1.56 -21.01
#